data_AF-A0A932M076-F1
#
_entry.id   AF-A0A932M076-F1
#
_cell.length_a   1.000
_cell.length_b   1.000
_cell.length_c   1.000
_cell.angle_alpha   90.00
_cell.angle_beta   90.00
_cell.angle_gamma   90.00
#
_symmetry.space_group_name_H-M   'P 1'
#
loop_
_entity.id
_entity.type
_entity.pdbx_description
1 polymer ?
#
loop_
_entity_poly.entity_id
_entity_poly.type
_entity_poly.pdbx_seq_one_letter_code
_entity_poly.pdbx_strand_id
1 'polypeptide(L)'
;MTKVAILPIPTEQGALSYHAIAGAKHAQGKTAGQALDALTAQLSADEATTLVIVQSLRPDRFFTAAQQERLATLMARWRTARDQGQSLPIDEQTELEALIEAELRAAAARTSALADALGR
;
A
#
# COMPACT_ATOMS: atom_id res chain seq x y z
N MET A 1 23.31 3.30 -9.99
CA MET A 1 22.50 4.44 -9.52
C MET A 1 21.66 3.95 -8.35
N THR A 2 21.78 4.58 -7.18
CA THR A 2 21.10 4.10 -5.97
C THR A 2 19.67 4.65 -5.93
N LYS A 3 18.69 3.76 -5.96
CA LYS A 3 17.27 4.14 -5.85
C LYS A 3 16.92 4.32 -4.37
N VAL A 4 16.43 5.51 -4.02
CA VAL A 4 15.91 5.81 -2.68
C VAL A 4 14.39 5.80 -2.72
N ALA A 5 13.76 5.06 -1.81
CA ALA A 5 12.32 5.11 -1.56
C ALA A 5 12.06 5.76 -0.20
N ILE A 6 11.10 6.69 -0.10
CA ILE A 6 10.69 7.31 1.15
C ILE A 6 9.21 7.01 1.38
N LEU A 7 8.89 6.34 2.49
CA LEU A 7 7.53 5.93 2.84
C LEU A 7 7.05 6.66 4.10
N PRO A 8 5.81 7.18 4.13
CA PRO A 8 5.20 7.65 5.36
C PRO A 8 4.81 6.44 6.23
N ILE A 9 5.16 6.47 7.51
CA ILE A 9 4.79 5.48 8.52
C ILE A 9 3.98 6.17 9.61
N PRO A 10 2.71 5.77 9.84
CA PRO A 10 1.92 6.25 10.97
C PRO A 10 2.60 5.85 12.28
N THR A 11 2.81 6.82 13.17
CA THR A 11 3.26 6.54 14.54
C THR A 11 2.07 6.13 15.42
N GLU A 12 2.35 5.52 16.58
CA GLU A 12 1.32 5.16 17.58
C GLU A 12 0.49 6.37 18.05
N GLN A 13 1.03 7.58 17.91
CA GLN A 13 0.38 8.85 18.28
C GLN A 13 -0.42 9.47 17.11
N GLY A 14 -0.51 8.79 15.97
CA GLY A 14 -1.18 9.28 14.76
C GLY A 14 -0.39 10.32 13.96
N ALA A 15 0.77 10.76 14.44
CA ALA A 15 1.67 11.62 13.68
C ALA A 15 2.39 10.82 12.57
N LEU A 16 2.68 11.47 11.43
CA LEU A 16 3.45 10.83 10.36
C LEU A 16 4.94 10.89 10.66
N SER A 17 5.60 9.74 10.60
CA SER A 17 7.05 9.63 10.45
C SER A 17 7.39 9.22 9.02
N TYR A 18 8.64 9.37 8.59
CA TYR A 18 9.08 9.03 7.25
C TYR A 18 10.27 8.08 7.31
N HIS A 19 10.26 7.05 6.48
CA HIS A 19 11.30 6.04 6.39
C HIS A 19 11.91 6.02 4.99
N ALA A 20 13.19 6.33 4.90
CA ALA A 20 13.97 6.32 3.66
C ALA A 20 14.78 5.01 3.55
N ILE A 21 14.76 4.39 2.37
CA ILE A 21 15.37 3.08 2.12
C ILE A 21 16.19 3.14 0.82
N ALA A 22 17.45 2.69 0.88
CA ALA A 22 18.35 2.53 -0.26
C ALA A 22 19.10 1.19 -0.17
N GLY A 23 18.64 0.19 -0.92
CA GLY A 23 19.20 -1.17 -0.83
C GLY A 23 19.05 -1.74 0.59
N ALA A 24 20.16 -2.01 1.26
CA ALA A 24 20.18 -2.48 2.66
C ALA A 24 20.19 -1.34 3.71
N LYS A 25 20.44 -0.10 3.29
CA LYS A 25 20.51 1.06 4.18
C LYS A 25 19.12 1.66 4.37
N HIS A 26 18.84 2.10 5.59
CA HIS A 26 17.57 2.75 5.91
C HIS A 26 17.74 3.81 7.00
N ALA A 27 16.86 4.81 7.00
CA ALA A 27 16.85 5.88 7.99
C ALA A 27 15.44 6.43 8.20
N GLN A 28 15.15 6.92 9.41
CA GLN A 28 13.85 7.49 9.77
C GLN A 28 13.99 8.97 10.13
N GLY A 29 12.97 9.77 9.83
CA GLY A 29 12.90 11.18 10.20
C GLY A 29 11.47 11.63 10.47
N LYS A 30 11.31 12.79 11.12
CA LYS A 30 9.98 13.41 11.32
C LYS A 30 9.43 14.00 10.03
N THR A 31 10.31 14.28 9.07
CA THR A 31 9.96 14.74 7.72
C THR A 31 10.66 13.86 6.68
N ALA A 32 10.14 13.86 5.45
CA ALA A 32 10.78 13.18 4.33
C ALA A 32 12.22 13.66 4.11
N GLY A 33 12.46 14.97 4.25
CA GLY A 33 13.79 15.57 4.16
C GLY A 33 14.74 15.04 5.24
N GLN A 34 14.30 15.02 6.51
CA GLN A 34 15.12 14.47 7.60
C GLN A 34 15.47 12.99 7.39
N ALA A 35 14.51 12.19 6.90
CA ALA A 35 14.77 10.78 6.60
C ALA A 35 15.79 10.63 5.46
N LEU A 36 15.72 11.48 4.43
CA LEU A 36 16.67 11.50 3.33
C LEU A 36 18.06 11.96 3.76
N ASP A 37 18.15 13.03 4.57
CA ASP A 37 19.41 13.55 5.09
C ASP A 37 20.11 12.48 5.94
N ALA A 38 19.37 11.82 6.82
CA ALA A 38 19.86 10.73 7.65
C ALA A 38 20.30 9.50 6.84
N LEU A 39 19.63 9.22 5.71
CA LEU A 39 20.04 8.15 4.80
C LEU A 39 21.31 8.53 4.02
N THR A 40 21.39 9.79 3.57
CA THR A 40 22.52 10.30 2.78
C THR A 40 23.80 10.36 3.60
N ALA A 41 23.70 10.60 4.92
CA ALA A 41 24.81 10.47 5.86
C ALA A 41 25.41 9.04 5.93
N GLN A 42 24.66 8.03 5.50
CA GLN A 42 25.13 6.63 5.42
C GLN A 42 25.66 6.25 4.03
N LEU A 43 25.50 7.12 3.02
CA LEU A 43 25.95 6.87 1.64
C LEU A 43 27.39 7.36 1.44
N SER A 44 28.19 6.59 0.70
CA SER A 44 29.58 6.95 0.38
C SER A 44 29.63 8.05 -0.70
N ALA A 45 30.75 8.77 -0.84
CA ALA A 45 30.89 9.85 -1.83
C ALA A 45 30.65 9.40 -3.30
N ASP A 46 30.94 8.13 -3.64
CA ASP A 46 30.64 7.53 -4.96
C ASP A 46 29.14 7.22 -5.17
N GLU A 47 28.32 7.23 -4.11
CA GLU A 47 26.87 7.03 -4.14
C GLU A 47 26.11 8.37 -4.16
N ALA A 48 26.83 9.51 -4.14
CA ALA A 48 26.28 10.85 -3.91
C ALA A 48 25.37 11.38 -5.04
N THR A 49 25.38 10.77 -6.22
CA THR A 49 24.44 11.11 -7.30
C THR A 49 23.08 10.46 -7.04
N THR A 50 22.28 11.10 -6.18
CA THR A 50 20.97 10.59 -5.74
C THR A 50 19.84 11.12 -6.61
N LEU A 51 19.13 10.23 -7.31
CA LEU A 51 17.87 10.54 -7.99
C LEU A 51 16.71 10.30 -7.02
N VAL A 52 15.99 11.37 -6.66
CA VAL A 52 14.82 11.30 -5.79
C VAL A 52 13.56 11.20 -6.65
N ILE A 53 12.82 10.10 -6.52
CA ILE A 53 11.51 9.90 -7.19
C ILE A 53 10.42 10.03 -6.12
N VAL A 54 9.59 11.06 -6.24
CA VAL A 54 8.42 11.25 -5.36
C VAL A 54 7.20 10.62 -6.02
N GLN A 55 6.69 9.52 -5.45
CA GLN A 55 5.44 8.91 -5.88
C GLN A 55 4.30 9.40 -4.99
N SER A 56 3.46 10.29 -5.53
CA SER A 56 2.21 10.67 -4.85
C SER A 56 1.29 9.45 -4.79
N LEU A 57 0.93 9.04 -3.58
CA LEU A 57 -0.07 7.99 -3.34
C LEU A 57 -1.39 8.43 -3.99
N ARG A 58 -1.79 7.73 -5.05
CA ARG A 58 -3.10 7.91 -5.69
C ARG A 58 -4.07 6.91 -5.08
N PRO A 59 -5.39 7.20 -5.12
CA PRO A 59 -6.41 6.21 -4.84
C PRO A 59 -6.11 4.91 -5.59
N ASP A 60 -6.44 3.78 -4.98
CA ASP A 60 -6.23 2.47 -5.59
C ASP A 60 -6.98 2.42 -6.93
N ARG A 61 -6.20 2.38 -8.02
CA ARG A 61 -6.74 2.34 -9.39
C ARG A 61 -7.24 0.96 -9.77
N PHE A 62 -6.84 -0.07 -9.02
CA PHE A 62 -7.14 -1.47 -9.31
C PHE A 62 -8.39 -1.94 -8.56
N PHE A 63 -8.66 -1.36 -7.40
CA PHE A 63 -9.90 -1.58 -6.65
C PHE A 63 -10.41 -0.27 -6.05
N THR A 64 -11.54 0.20 -6.55
CA THR A 64 -12.07 1.54 -6.20
C THR A 64 -12.63 1.58 -4.78
N ALA A 65 -12.66 2.78 -4.19
CA ALA A 65 -13.27 2.99 -2.87
C ALA A 65 -14.74 2.51 -2.82
N ALA A 66 -15.50 2.69 -3.90
CA ALA A 66 -16.88 2.20 -4.00
C ALA A 66 -16.97 0.66 -3.97
N GLN A 67 -16.05 -0.03 -4.66
CA GLN A 67 -15.98 -1.50 -4.61
C GLN A 67 -15.59 -1.99 -3.21
N GLN A 68 -14.67 -1.29 -2.54
CA GLN A 68 -14.28 -1.59 -1.17
C GLN A 68 -15.43 -1.42 -0.18
N GLU A 69 -16.18 -0.32 -0.28
CA GLU A 69 -17.36 -0.08 0.56
C GLU A 69 -18.45 -1.13 0.33
N ARG A 70 -18.68 -1.49 -0.94
CA ARG A 70 -19.65 -2.54 -1.29
C ARG A 70 -19.23 -3.90 -0.76
N LEU A 71 -17.97 -4.28 -0.92
CA LEU A 71 -17.41 -5.51 -0.37
C LEU A 71 -17.53 -5.55 1.16
N ALA A 72 -17.20 -4.46 1.85
CA ALA A 72 -17.33 -4.36 3.30
C ALA A 72 -18.79 -4.56 3.76
N THR A 73 -19.74 -3.97 3.04
CA THR A 73 -21.18 -4.11 3.30
C THR A 73 -21.64 -5.56 3.14
N LEU A 74 -21.29 -6.20 2.02
CA LEU A 74 -21.66 -7.60 1.76
C LEU A 74 -20.99 -8.56 2.76
N MET A 75 -19.73 -8.34 3.11
CA MET A 75 -19.03 -9.12 4.14
C MET A 75 -19.69 -8.98 5.52
N ALA A 76 -20.17 -7.79 5.89
CA ALA A 76 -20.88 -7.59 7.15
C ALA A 76 -22.23 -8.34 7.17
N ARG A 77 -22.98 -8.27 6.06
CA ARG A 77 -24.24 -9.01 5.90
C ARG A 77 -24.01 -10.51 5.89
N TRP A 78 -22.94 -10.97 5.25
CA TRP A 78 -22.55 -12.38 5.22
C TRP A 78 -22.19 -12.92 6.59
N ARG A 79 -21.42 -12.17 7.39
CA ARG A 79 -21.16 -12.55 8.79
C ARG A 79 -22.47 -12.64 9.59
N THR A 80 -23.35 -11.65 9.44
CA THR A 80 -24.64 -11.62 10.15
C THR A 80 -25.52 -12.83 9.80
N ALA A 81 -25.66 -13.15 8.50
CA ALA A 81 -26.43 -14.30 8.04
C ALA A 81 -25.82 -15.62 8.56
N ARG A 82 -24.51 -15.78 8.43
CA ARG A 82 -23.77 -16.94 8.91
C ARG A 82 -23.96 -17.16 10.42
N ASP A 83 -23.87 -16.08 11.21
CA ASP A 83 -24.02 -16.16 12.68
C ASP A 83 -25.46 -16.52 13.09
N GLN A 84 -26.44 -16.29 12.20
CA GLN A 84 -27.84 -16.72 12.35
C GLN A 84 -28.13 -18.10 11.73
N GLY A 85 -27.10 -18.80 11.21
CA GLY A 85 -27.28 -20.08 10.51
C GLY A 85 -27.97 -19.96 9.14
N GLN A 86 -28.01 -18.74 8.58
CA GLN A 86 -28.60 -18.44 7.28
C GLN A 86 -27.49 -18.21 6.23
N SER A 87 -27.88 -18.27 4.97
CA SER A 87 -27.02 -17.92 3.83
C SER A 87 -27.46 -16.59 3.23
N LEU A 88 -26.52 -15.90 2.56
CA LEU A 88 -26.85 -14.74 1.74
C LEU A 88 -27.82 -15.13 0.60
N PRO A 89 -28.68 -14.21 0.15
CA PRO A 89 -29.39 -14.38 -1.12
C PRO A 89 -28.42 -14.64 -2.28
N ILE A 90 -28.83 -15.44 -3.26
CA ILE A 90 -27.97 -15.88 -4.38
C ILE A 90 -27.34 -14.70 -5.14
N ASP A 91 -28.11 -13.65 -5.39
CA ASP A 91 -27.64 -12.46 -6.10
C ASP A 91 -26.51 -11.76 -5.33
N GLU A 92 -26.67 -11.61 -4.01
CA GLU A 92 -25.68 -10.98 -3.15
C GLU A 92 -24.45 -11.88 -2.94
N GLN A 93 -24.65 -13.19 -2.89
CA GLN A 93 -23.55 -14.17 -2.82
C GLN A 93 -22.70 -14.12 -4.11
N THR A 94 -23.36 -14.05 -5.26
CA THR A 94 -22.68 -13.94 -6.57
C THR A 94 -21.93 -12.62 -6.69
N GLU A 95 -22.54 -11.51 -6.22
CA GLU A 95 -21.88 -10.22 -6.18
C GLU A 95 -20.67 -10.22 -5.23
N LEU A 96 -20.80 -10.83 -4.05
CA LEU A 96 -19.71 -10.96 -3.08
C LEU A 96 -18.53 -11.75 -3.67
N GLU A 97 -18.79 -12.88 -4.31
CA GLU A 97 -17.76 -13.69 -4.97
C GLU A 97 -17.05 -12.92 -6.10
N ALA A 98 -17.81 -12.19 -6.92
CA ALA A 98 -17.25 -11.35 -7.98
C ALA A 98 -16.36 -10.22 -7.42
N LEU A 99 -16.75 -9.60 -6.31
CA LEU A 99 -15.94 -8.56 -5.65
C LEU A 99 -14.69 -9.11 -4.97
N ILE A 100 -14.76 -10.31 -4.38
CA ILE A 100 -13.58 -10.99 -3.81
C ILE A 100 -12.57 -11.31 -4.90
N GLU A 101 -13.03 -11.86 -6.03
CA GLU A 101 -12.17 -12.15 -7.17
C GLU A 101 -11.57 -10.87 -7.77
N ALA A 102 -12.34 -9.79 -7.85
CA ALA A 102 -11.85 -8.48 -8.29
C ALA A 102 -10.76 -7.93 -7.35
N GLU A 103 -10.95 -8.01 -6.03
CA GLU A 103 -9.95 -7.58 -5.04
C GLU A 103 -8.67 -8.44 -5.12
N LEU A 104 -8.79 -9.75 -5.34
CA LEU A 104 -7.65 -10.64 -5.52
C LEU A 104 -6.82 -10.25 -6.76
N ARG A 105 -7.48 -9.99 -7.89
CA ARG A 105 -6.81 -9.50 -9.10
C ARG A 105 -6.18 -8.13 -8.89
N ALA A 106 -6.86 -7.24 -8.15
CA ALA A 106 -6.32 -5.93 -7.82
C ALA A 106 -5.08 -6.03 -6.93
N ALA A 107 -5.05 -6.93 -5.95
CA ALA A 107 -3.86 -7.22 -5.14
C ALA A 107 -2.68 -7.71 -5.98
N ALA A 108 -2.93 -8.61 -6.94
CA ALA A 108 -1.90 -9.06 -7.88
C ALA A 108 -1.39 -7.89 -8.75
N ALA A 109 -2.28 -7.07 -9.29
CA ALA A 109 -1.93 -5.92 -10.12
C ALA A 109 -1.14 -4.84 -9.35
N ARG A 110 -1.50 -4.59 -8.08
CA ARG A 110 -0.72 -3.72 -7.17
C ARG A 110 0.70 -4.23 -6.98
N THR A 111 0.83 -5.53 -6.75
CA THR A 111 2.14 -6.17 -6.54
C THR A 111 3.00 -6.11 -7.79
N SER A 112 2.42 -6.39 -8.97
CA SER A 112 3.11 -6.27 -10.26
C SER A 112 3.57 -4.84 -10.51
N ALA A 113 2.68 -3.85 -10.35
CA ALA A 113 3.04 -2.45 -10.57
C ALA A 113 4.14 -1.95 -9.61
N LEU A 114 4.17 -2.49 -8.38
CA LEU A 114 5.25 -2.21 -7.43
C LEU A 114 6.57 -2.86 -7.86
N ALA A 115 6.54 -4.11 -8.33
CA ALA A 115 7.72 -4.81 -8.84
C ALA A 115 8.33 -4.08 -10.05
N ASP A 116 7.48 -3.72 -11.03
CA ASP A 116 7.86 -2.95 -12.21
C ASP A 116 8.51 -1.62 -11.81
N ALA A 117 7.88 -0.89 -10.87
CA ALA A 117 8.40 0.37 -10.37
C ALA A 117 9.78 0.19 -9.71
N LEU A 118 10.02 -0.92 -9.01
CA LEU A 118 11.29 -1.26 -8.37
C LEU A 118 12.35 -1.81 -9.33
N GLY A 119 12.02 -2.05 -10.61
CA GLY A 119 12.93 -2.58 -11.61
C GLY A 119 13.26 -4.07 -11.40
N ARG A 120 12.30 -4.83 -10.87
CA ARG A 120 12.39 -6.30 -10.74
C ARG A 120 11.63 -6.99 -11.85
#